data_AF-A0A227PIT3-F1
#
_entry.id   AF-A0A227PIT3-F1
#
_cell.length_a   1.000
_cell.length_b   1.000
_cell.length_c   1.000
_cell.angle_alpha   90.00
_cell.angle_beta   90.00
_cell.angle_gamma   90.00
#
_symmetry.space_group_name_H-M   'P 1'
#
loop_
_entity.id
_entity.type
_entity.pdbx_description
1 polymer ?
#
loop_
_entity_poly.entity_id
_entity_poly.type
_entity_poly.pdbx_seq_one_letter_code
_entity_poly.pdbx_strand_id
1 'polypeptide(L)'
;MYTSNLKNKIIFLFILILMGCKREYTCKEYVLSYNYTSLQIERINENEIKNLQFFVKRNDSIINKGHLEVIQKLSKNRTLVKFKFFKVDTIYKTDTIYLNLKNASHYITGTEEVCVETTVGTPFIRIYKIDGVEFTEGEGFLKN
;
A
#
# COMPACT_ATOMS: atom_id res chain seq x y z
N MET A 1 41.50 -2.89 54.10
CA MET A 1 41.32 -3.82 52.97
C MET A 1 39.82 -3.90 52.69
N TYR A 2 39.32 -3.22 51.65
CA TYR A 2 38.06 -3.51 50.94
C TYR A 2 37.94 -2.46 49.83
N THR A 3 38.70 -2.68 48.76
CA THR A 3 38.51 -2.03 47.46
C THR A 3 37.16 -2.52 46.92
N SER A 4 36.08 -1.80 47.23
CA SER A 4 34.78 -2.08 46.62
C SER A 4 34.90 -1.89 45.10
N ASN A 5 34.75 -3.02 44.41
CA ASN A 5 35.06 -3.23 43.01
C ASN A 5 34.05 -2.49 42.13
N LEU A 6 34.36 -1.23 41.79
CA LEU A 6 33.52 -0.33 40.99
C LEU A 6 33.15 -0.91 39.61
N LYS A 7 33.89 -1.92 39.13
CA LYS A 7 33.64 -2.60 37.85
C LYS A 7 32.30 -3.34 37.80
N ASN A 8 31.80 -3.90 38.90
CA ASN A 8 30.58 -4.72 38.87
C ASN A 8 29.27 -3.91 38.87
N LYS A 9 29.28 -2.64 39.31
CA LYS A 9 28.06 -1.80 39.29
C LYS A 9 27.78 -1.18 37.92
N ILE A 10 28.81 -0.91 37.12
CA ILE A 10 28.66 -0.35 35.76
C ILE A 10 28.13 -1.42 34.79
N ILE A 11 28.50 -2.68 35.00
CA ILE A 11 28.03 -3.81 34.18
C ILE A 11 26.52 -4.04 34.37
N PHE A 12 25.99 -3.85 35.59
CA PHE A 12 24.56 -4.03 35.87
C PHE A 12 23.68 -2.90 35.28
N LEU A 13 24.24 -1.69 35.14
CA LEU A 13 23.53 -0.56 34.53
C LEU A 13 23.47 -0.66 33.00
N PHE A 14 24.44 -1.33 32.37
CA PHE A 14 24.49 -1.50 30.91
C PHE A 14 23.55 -2.59 30.37
N ILE A 15 23.18 -3.58 31.20
CA ILE A 15 22.30 -4.67 30.78
C ILE A 15 20.82 -4.25 30.73
N LEU A 16 20.43 -3.19 31.46
CA LEU A 16 19.04 -2.70 31.50
C LEU A 16 18.64 -1.80 30.31
N ILE A 17 19.57 -1.41 29.44
CA ILE A 17 19.30 -0.50 28.31
C ILE A 17 19.17 -1.27 26.97
N LEU A 18 19.46 -2.58 26.95
CA LEU A 18 19.36 -3.42 25.75
C LEU A 18 18.11 -4.31 25.72
N MET A 19 17.10 -4.05 26.56
CA MET A 19 15.74 -4.39 26.17
C MET A 19 15.32 -3.40 25.09
N GLY A 20 15.82 -3.64 23.87
CA GLY A 20 15.22 -3.10 22.68
C GLY A 20 13.73 -3.42 22.79
N CYS A 21 12.92 -2.40 23.03
CA CYS A 21 11.48 -2.50 22.82
C CYS A 21 11.33 -2.98 21.39
N LYS A 22 11.13 -4.28 21.20
CA LYS A 22 10.51 -4.79 19.98
C LYS A 22 9.20 -4.05 19.92
N ARG A 23 9.15 -2.98 19.11
CA ARG A 23 7.88 -2.36 18.76
C ARG A 23 7.14 -3.43 18.00
N GLU A 24 6.19 -4.07 18.67
CA GLU A 24 5.18 -4.87 18.00
C GLU A 24 4.38 -3.91 17.15
N TYR A 25 4.75 -3.81 15.87
CA TYR A 25 3.95 -3.11 14.90
C TYR A 25 2.83 -4.06 14.48
N THR A 26 1.65 -3.87 15.06
CA THR A 26 0.43 -4.49 14.54
C THR A 26 0.03 -3.76 13.27
N CYS A 27 0.00 -4.46 12.13
CA CYS A 27 -0.54 -3.92 10.88
C CYS A 27 -1.96 -3.38 11.12
N LYS A 28 -2.25 -2.17 10.65
CA LYS A 28 -3.58 -1.60 10.80
C LYS A 28 -4.51 -2.26 9.79
N GLU A 29 -5.79 -2.42 10.14
CA GLU A 29 -6.82 -2.88 9.21
C GLU A 29 -7.17 -1.84 8.13
N TYR A 30 -6.53 -0.67 8.19
CA TYR A 30 -6.80 0.48 7.36
C TYR A 30 -5.52 1.16 6.88
N VAL A 31 -5.64 1.89 5.78
CA VAL A 31 -4.55 2.61 5.12
C VAL A 31 -5.01 3.99 4.68
N LEU A 32 -4.08 4.93 4.63
CA LEU A 32 -4.35 6.27 4.12
C LEU A 32 -4.26 6.26 2.59
N SER A 33 -5.20 6.91 1.91
CA SER A 33 -5.35 6.81 0.46
C SER A 33 -4.12 7.25 -0.36
N TYR A 34 -3.25 8.10 0.20
CA TYR A 34 -2.01 8.51 -0.46
C TYR A 34 -0.90 7.44 -0.43
N ASN A 35 -1.09 6.34 0.31
CA ASN A 35 -0.15 5.21 0.41
C ASN A 35 -0.42 4.10 -0.64
N TYR A 36 -1.27 4.35 -1.64
CA TYR A 36 -1.57 3.36 -2.67
C TYR A 36 -0.37 3.08 -3.58
N THR A 37 -0.11 1.79 -3.83
CA THR A 37 0.94 1.36 -4.76
C THR A 37 0.55 1.63 -6.23
N SER A 38 1.52 1.43 -7.12
CA SER A 38 1.35 1.44 -8.55
C SER A 38 0.76 0.13 -9.09
N LEU A 39 0.10 0.20 -10.25
CA LEU A 39 -0.45 -0.93 -10.99
C LEU A 39 0.08 -0.95 -12.42
N GLN A 40 0.17 -2.13 -13.02
CA GLN A 40 0.50 -2.30 -14.43
C GLN A 40 -0.74 -2.62 -15.24
N ILE A 41 -1.07 -1.77 -16.21
CA ILE A 41 -2.20 -2.01 -17.11
C ILE A 41 -1.69 -2.46 -18.48
N GLU A 42 -2.27 -3.52 -19.01
CA GLU A 42 -1.95 -4.02 -20.34
C GLU A 42 -2.90 -3.46 -21.40
N ARG A 43 -2.39 -3.25 -22.62
CA ARG A 43 -3.19 -2.96 -23.83
C ARG A 43 -4.12 -1.74 -23.70
N ILE A 44 -3.68 -0.73 -22.95
CA ILE A 44 -4.33 0.58 -22.85
C ILE A 44 -3.37 1.69 -23.29
N ASN A 45 -3.89 2.73 -23.94
CA ASN A 45 -3.09 3.89 -24.30
C ASN A 45 -3.07 4.93 -23.15
N GLU A 46 -2.06 5.80 -23.12
CA GLU A 46 -1.90 6.78 -22.04
C GLU A 46 -3.04 7.82 -21.98
N ASN A 47 -3.61 8.17 -23.13
CA ASN A 47 -4.71 9.14 -23.20
C ASN A 47 -6.02 8.57 -22.64
N GLU A 48 -6.24 7.26 -22.80
CA GLU A 48 -7.33 6.53 -22.17
C GLU A 48 -7.14 6.54 -20.67
N ILE A 49 -5.92 6.26 -20.17
CA ILE A 49 -5.62 6.25 -18.73
C ILE A 49 -5.95 7.58 -18.05
N LYS A 50 -5.57 8.71 -18.66
CA LYS A 50 -5.77 10.06 -18.09
C LYS A 50 -7.23 10.38 -17.76
N ASN A 51 -8.17 9.73 -18.45
CA ASN A 51 -9.60 9.94 -18.27
C ASN A 51 -10.25 8.89 -17.35
N LEU A 52 -9.49 7.90 -16.87
CA LEU A 52 -10.02 6.84 -16.01
C LEU A 52 -10.23 7.35 -14.59
N GLN A 53 -11.46 7.19 -14.13
CA GLN A 53 -11.82 7.39 -12.73
C GLN A 53 -12.01 6.05 -12.05
N PHE A 54 -11.71 6.04 -10.75
CA PHE A 54 -12.03 4.92 -9.88
C PHE A 54 -12.81 5.42 -8.66
N PHE A 55 -13.56 4.50 -8.06
CA PHE A 55 -14.36 4.75 -6.88
C PHE A 55 -14.01 3.74 -5.81
N VAL A 56 -13.94 4.17 -4.56
CA VAL A 56 -13.85 3.26 -3.42
C VAL A 56 -15.24 3.14 -2.81
N LYS A 57 -15.72 1.90 -2.63
CA LYS A 57 -16.96 1.63 -1.92
C LYS A 57 -16.73 0.88 -0.63
N ARG A 58 -17.56 1.23 0.36
CA ARG A 58 -17.75 0.51 1.63
C ARG A 58 -19.24 0.31 1.81
N ASN A 59 -19.69 -0.94 1.96
CA ASN A 59 -21.11 -1.27 2.11
C ASN A 59 -21.98 -0.56 1.05
N ASP A 60 -21.60 -0.70 -0.21
CA ASP A 60 -22.22 -0.07 -1.39
C ASP A 60 -22.21 1.46 -1.49
N SER A 61 -21.72 2.15 -0.46
CA SER A 61 -21.58 3.60 -0.44
C SER A 61 -20.22 4.03 -0.98
N ILE A 62 -20.19 5.04 -1.85
CA ILE A 62 -18.93 5.62 -2.34
C ILE A 62 -18.31 6.46 -1.21
N ILE A 63 -17.15 6.03 -0.70
CA ILE A 63 -16.44 6.73 0.39
C ILE A 63 -15.32 7.62 -0.15
N ASN A 64 -14.71 7.25 -1.28
CA ASN A 64 -13.70 8.05 -1.94
C ASN A 64 -13.68 7.80 -3.46
N LYS A 65 -12.96 8.65 -4.20
CA LYS A 65 -12.76 8.54 -5.64
C LYS A 65 -11.47 9.22 -6.07
N GLY A 66 -11.01 8.90 -7.28
CA GLY A 66 -9.81 9.49 -7.85
C GLY A 66 -9.67 9.17 -9.33
N HIS A 67 -8.47 9.39 -9.84
CA HIS A 67 -8.09 9.02 -11.20
C HIS A 67 -6.75 8.28 -11.22
N LEU A 68 -6.50 7.56 -12.31
CA LEU A 68 -5.20 6.95 -12.54
C LEU A 68 -4.23 7.97 -13.16
N GLU A 69 -3.02 8.03 -12.63
CA GLU A 69 -1.94 8.86 -13.17
C GLU A 69 -0.87 7.95 -13.76
N VAL A 70 -0.50 8.18 -15.03
CA VAL A 70 0.59 7.45 -15.68
C VAL A 70 1.90 7.84 -15.00
N ILE A 71 2.63 6.83 -14.51
CA ILE A 71 3.98 7.01 -13.98
C ILE A 71 5.01 6.80 -15.10
N GLN A 72 4.89 5.69 -15.81
CA GLN A 72 5.88 5.27 -16.79
C GLN A 72 5.29 4.31 -17.83
N LYS A 73 5.73 4.41 -19.08
CA LYS A 73 5.50 3.39 -20.09
C LYS A 73 6.58 2.31 -20.01
N LEU A 74 6.19 1.07 -19.67
CA LEU A 74 7.10 -0.06 -19.53
C LEU A 74 7.37 -0.77 -20.87
N SER A 75 6.38 -0.81 -21.76
CA SER A 75 6.52 -1.34 -23.13
C SER A 75 5.42 -0.79 -24.05
N LYS A 76 5.39 -1.21 -25.32
CA LYS A 76 4.30 -0.86 -26.26
C LYS A 76 2.90 -1.17 -25.69
N ASN A 77 2.79 -2.22 -24.88
CA ASN A 77 1.53 -2.75 -24.38
C ASN A 77 1.39 -2.70 -22.86
N ARG A 78 2.35 -2.11 -22.12
CA ARG A 78 2.34 -2.09 -20.65
C ARG A 78 2.65 -0.70 -20.12
N THR A 79 1.80 -0.22 -19.22
CA THR A 79 1.92 1.11 -18.61
C THR A 79 1.79 0.98 -17.10
N LEU A 80 2.74 1.58 -16.37
CA LEU A 80 2.70 1.71 -14.93
C LEU A 80 1.89 2.96 -14.56
N VAL A 81 0.89 2.78 -13.71
CA VAL A 81 0.00 3.84 -13.22
C VAL A 81 -0.02 3.86 -11.70
N LYS A 82 -0.41 4.98 -11.10
CA LYS A 82 -0.74 5.04 -9.65
C LYS A 82 -2.12 5.61 -9.44
N PHE A 83 -2.72 5.25 -8.31
CA PHE A 83 -3.97 5.84 -7.85
C PHE A 83 -3.72 7.25 -7.30
N LYS A 84 -4.43 8.24 -7.86
CA LYS A 84 -4.43 9.60 -7.36
C LYS A 84 -5.82 9.96 -6.87
N PHE A 85 -5.98 9.89 -5.54
CA PHE A 85 -7.22 10.22 -4.86
C PHE A 85 -7.44 11.74 -4.84
N PHE A 86 -8.69 12.18 -4.95
CA PHE A 86 -9.02 13.61 -4.86
C PHE A 86 -8.95 14.14 -3.42
N LYS A 87 -9.12 13.25 -2.43
CA LYS A 87 -8.96 13.56 -1.02
C LYS A 87 -8.20 12.46 -0.29
N VAL A 88 -7.49 12.86 0.76
CA VAL A 88 -6.95 11.92 1.75
C VAL A 88 -8.11 11.33 2.54
N ASP A 89 -8.17 10.00 2.60
CA ASP A 89 -9.19 9.28 3.38
C ASP A 89 -8.63 7.94 3.86
N THR A 90 -9.35 7.31 4.78
CA THR A 90 -9.05 5.99 5.31
C THR A 90 -9.75 4.91 4.48
N ILE A 91 -8.95 4.01 3.91
CA ILE A 91 -9.40 2.86 3.14
C ILE A 91 -9.17 1.61 3.98
N TYR A 92 -10.20 0.79 4.19
CA TYR A 92 -10.10 -0.45 4.95
C TYR A 92 -9.84 -1.64 4.02
N LYS A 93 -9.28 -2.73 4.56
CA LYS A 93 -9.06 -3.98 3.82
C LYS A 93 -10.33 -4.55 3.16
N THR A 94 -11.49 -4.26 3.74
CA THR A 94 -12.81 -4.69 3.24
C THR A 94 -13.41 -3.73 2.20
N ASP A 95 -12.82 -2.56 2.00
CA ASP A 95 -13.26 -1.63 0.96
C ASP A 95 -12.90 -2.21 -0.42
N THR A 96 -13.71 -1.86 -1.42
CA THR A 96 -13.51 -2.32 -2.81
C THR A 96 -13.25 -1.12 -3.71
N ILE A 97 -12.21 -1.20 -4.55
CA ILE A 97 -11.97 -0.21 -5.59
C ILE A 97 -12.61 -0.67 -6.89
N TYR A 98 -13.47 0.16 -7.44
CA TYR A 98 -14.13 -0.02 -8.73
C TYR A 98 -13.43 0.85 -9.77
N LEU A 99 -12.97 0.22 -10.85
CA LEU A 99 -12.29 0.87 -11.96
C LEU A 99 -12.98 0.48 -13.26
N ASN A 100 -13.43 1.47 -14.04
CA ASN A 100 -14.01 1.22 -15.35
C ASN A 100 -12.95 1.47 -16.42
N LEU A 101 -12.47 0.39 -17.05
CA LEU A 101 -11.53 0.43 -18.18
C LEU A 101 -12.31 0.18 -19.47
N LYS A 102 -12.44 1.20 -20.32
CA LYS A 102 -13.24 1.15 -21.55
C LYS A 102 -14.68 0.68 -21.26
N ASN A 103 -15.02 -0.56 -21.62
CA ASN A 103 -16.33 -1.17 -21.44
C ASN A 103 -16.33 -2.28 -20.37
N ALA A 104 -15.23 -2.45 -19.63
CA ALA A 104 -15.10 -3.45 -18.58
C ALA A 104 -15.00 -2.76 -17.21
N SER A 105 -15.84 -3.23 -16.28
CA SER A 105 -15.73 -2.87 -14.87
C SER A 105 -14.83 -3.90 -14.19
N HIS A 106 -13.75 -3.42 -13.59
CA HIS A 106 -12.86 -4.20 -12.78
C HIS A 106 -13.04 -3.83 -11.32
N TYR A 107 -12.90 -4.81 -10.44
CA TYR A 107 -12.94 -4.60 -9.01
C TYR A 107 -11.68 -5.13 -8.34
N ILE A 108 -11.12 -4.28 -7.50
CA ILE A 108 -9.89 -4.52 -6.78
C ILE A 108 -10.24 -4.70 -5.30
N THR A 109 -9.83 -5.83 -4.74
CA THR A 109 -10.13 -6.24 -3.37
C THR A 109 -8.89 -6.77 -2.66
N GLY A 110 -9.00 -6.96 -1.33
CA GLY A 110 -7.96 -7.57 -0.53
C GLY A 110 -6.70 -6.71 -0.46
N THR A 111 -6.85 -5.43 -0.14
CA THR A 111 -5.73 -4.50 0.00
C THR A 111 -5.07 -4.67 1.37
N GLU A 112 -3.74 -4.80 1.42
CA GLU A 112 -2.99 -4.95 2.68
C GLU A 112 -1.97 -3.82 2.84
N GLU A 113 -1.86 -3.29 4.06
CA GLU A 113 -0.75 -2.42 4.43
C GLU A 113 0.53 -3.24 4.58
N VAL A 114 1.57 -2.90 3.81
CA VAL A 114 2.91 -3.41 4.05
C VAL A 114 3.62 -2.45 4.99
N CYS A 115 3.78 -2.87 6.25
CA CYS A 115 4.58 -2.13 7.22
C CYS A 115 6.06 -2.26 6.88
N VAL A 116 6.75 -1.12 6.69
CA VAL A 116 8.20 -1.11 6.51
C VAL A 116 8.83 -0.97 7.90
N GLU A 117 9.72 -1.89 8.28
CA GLU A 117 10.35 -1.90 9.61
C GLU A 117 11.30 -0.72 9.88
N THR A 118 11.55 0.14 8.89
CA THR A 118 12.53 1.22 8.99
C THR A 118 11.89 2.58 9.24
N THR A 119 12.58 3.44 9.99
CA THR A 119 12.22 4.84 10.31
C THR A 119 12.08 5.77 9.09
N VAL A 120 12.34 5.27 7.88
CA VAL A 120 12.42 6.06 6.63
C VAL A 120 11.43 5.56 5.57
N GLY A 121 10.84 4.36 5.75
CA GLY A 121 9.86 3.81 4.82
C GLY A 121 8.45 4.31 5.09
N THR A 122 7.76 4.77 4.05
CA THR A 122 6.31 4.99 4.12
C THR A 122 5.58 3.67 3.90
N PRO A 123 4.61 3.29 4.75
CA PRO A 123 3.76 2.14 4.49
C PRO A 123 3.11 2.27 3.12
N PHE A 124 3.01 1.17 2.38
CA PHE A 124 2.37 1.14 1.08
C PHE A 124 1.39 -0.02 0.98
N ILE A 125 0.44 0.09 0.07
CA ILE A 125 -0.61 -0.91 -0.09
C ILE A 125 -0.19 -1.95 -1.11
N ARG A 126 -0.19 -3.23 -0.76
CA ARG A 126 -0.22 -4.27 -1.79
C ARG A 126 -1.67 -4.56 -2.16
N ILE A 127 -1.92 -4.58 -3.46
CA ILE A 127 -3.18 -5.03 -4.03
C ILE A 127 -2.98 -6.51 -4.36
N TYR A 128 -3.91 -7.37 -3.93
CA TYR A 128 -3.76 -8.81 -4.11
C TYR A 128 -4.79 -9.41 -5.05
N LYS A 129 -5.95 -8.79 -5.27
CA LYS A 129 -7.01 -9.36 -6.11
C LYS A 129 -7.58 -8.35 -7.10
N ILE A 130 -7.55 -8.70 -8.38
CA ILE A 130 -8.29 -8.04 -9.46
C ILE A 130 -9.30 -9.06 -9.98
N ASP A 131 -10.58 -8.70 -9.98
CA ASP A 131 -11.67 -9.56 -10.45
C ASP A 131 -11.69 -10.95 -9.80
N GLY A 132 -11.31 -11.00 -8.52
CA GLY A 132 -11.22 -12.23 -7.73
C GLY A 132 -9.95 -13.07 -7.96
N VAL A 133 -9.08 -12.69 -8.92
CA VAL A 133 -7.84 -13.40 -9.23
C VAL A 133 -6.67 -12.82 -8.45
N GLU A 134 -5.92 -13.69 -7.76
CA GLU A 134 -4.73 -13.32 -7.00
C GLU A 134 -3.52 -13.01 -7.91
N PHE A 135 -2.71 -12.02 -7.54
CA PHE A 135 -1.44 -11.73 -8.22
C PHE A 135 -0.34 -11.35 -7.24
N THR A 136 0.91 -11.55 -7.67
CA THR A 136 2.12 -11.31 -6.88
C THR A 136 2.71 -9.93 -7.21
N GLU A 137 3.04 -9.17 -6.17
CA GLU A 137 3.79 -7.89 -6.13
C GLU A 137 3.87 -7.02 -7.40
N GLY A 138 3.18 -5.87 -7.39
CA GLY A 138 3.42 -4.77 -8.34
C GLY A 138 2.95 -5.00 -9.78
N GLU A 139 2.56 -6.23 -10.11
CA GLU A 139 2.09 -6.63 -11.43
C GLU A 139 0.61 -7.04 -11.41
N GLY A 140 -0.24 -6.16 -10.88
CA GLY A 140 -1.69 -6.34 -10.99
C GLY A 140 -2.12 -6.08 -12.42
N PHE A 141 -2.26 -7.14 -13.22
CA PHE A 141 -2.60 -7.04 -14.63
C PHE A 141 -4.09 -6.80 -14.82
N LEU A 142 -4.46 -5.57 -15.18
CA LEU A 142 -5.77 -5.28 -15.73
C LEU A 142 -5.74 -5.59 -17.23
N LYS A 143 -6.40 -6.68 -17.63
CA LYS A 143 -6.58 -7.06 -19.04
C LYS A 143 -7.90 -6.48 -19.54
N ASN A 144 -7.81 -5.70 -20.61
CA ASN A 144 -8.96 -5.34 -21.44
C ASN A 144 -9.33 -6.46 -22.42
#